data_AF-A0A1E3LXH6-F1
#
_entry.id   AF-A0A1E3LXH6-F1
#
_cell.length_a   1.000
_cell.length_b   1.000
_cell.length_c   1.000
_cell.angle_alpha   90.00
_cell.angle_beta   90.00
_cell.angle_gamma   90.00
#
_symmetry.space_group_name_H-M   'P 1'
#
loop_
_entity.id
_entity.type
_entity.pdbx_description
1 polymer ?
#
loop_
_entity_poly.entity_id
_entity_poly.type
_entity_poly.pdbx_seq_one_letter_code
_entity_poly.pdbx_strand_id
1 'polypeptide(L)'
;MVFTSIHAVRHFAWHRRLTATPILATSHAIAQAALAVGHSTVTHIAGAEAALVELIGHVIGPGARILLLCGQRSSNWLGDQLTDRGYDVVRQAVYKPVPMPDRNLAHVVGALERIGSIVLHSRTSAERVVPILRQAQWRGSLWCISQQTRHCCYGLPGVDVLAAQHPSEASLLEMIERLVPGRSRDTIGQRHNTGLLATTLQRAAAGGAQNDNGPFSWLPPDDDPYRPAS
;
A
#
# COMPACT_ATOMS: atom_id res chain seq x y z
N MET A 1 -2.22 15.60 8.62
CA MET A 1 -1.32 14.53 8.12
C MET A 1 -1.99 13.83 6.96
N VAL A 2 -1.23 13.28 6.02
CA VAL A 2 -1.75 12.59 4.84
C VAL A 2 -1.24 11.15 4.82
N PHE A 3 -2.16 10.18 4.75
CA PHE A 3 -1.85 8.77 4.53
C PHE A 3 -2.22 8.36 3.11
N THR A 4 -1.25 7.81 2.36
CA THR A 4 -1.45 7.34 0.98
C THR A 4 -1.56 5.82 0.87
N SER A 5 -1.34 5.09 1.97
CA SER A 5 -1.41 3.62 2.00
C SER A 5 -1.78 3.11 3.40
N ILE A 6 -2.41 1.95 3.45
CA ILE A 6 -2.64 1.20 4.70
C ILE A 6 -1.31 0.85 5.37
N HIS A 7 -0.24 0.61 4.59
CA HIS A 7 1.09 0.37 5.16
C HIS A 7 1.63 1.59 5.89
N ALA A 8 1.33 2.79 5.41
CA ALA A 8 1.74 4.00 6.10
C ALA A 8 1.05 4.12 7.46
N VAL A 9 -0.24 3.78 7.55
CA VAL A 9 -0.98 3.74 8.82
C VAL A 9 -0.37 2.69 9.77
N ARG A 10 -0.08 1.48 9.27
CA ARG A 10 0.44 0.38 10.09
C ARG A 10 1.84 0.61 10.65
N HIS A 11 2.71 1.26 9.87
CA HIS A 11 4.11 1.43 10.25
C HIS A 11 4.43 2.82 10.80
N PHE A 12 3.48 3.76 10.75
CA PHE A 12 3.63 5.03 11.45
C PHE A 12 3.57 4.80 12.96
N ALA A 13 4.57 5.31 13.68
CA ALA A 13 4.64 5.26 15.14
C ALA A 13 3.57 6.19 15.75
N TRP A 14 2.34 5.69 15.82
CA TRP A 14 1.23 6.43 16.39
C TRP A 14 1.48 6.81 17.85
N HIS A 15 1.04 8.00 18.22
CA HIS A 15 1.13 8.52 19.58
C HIS A 15 -0.17 9.23 19.94
N ARG A 16 -0.65 9.10 21.19
CA ARG A 16 -1.92 9.71 21.66
C ARG A 16 -2.01 11.23 21.43
N ARG A 17 -0.88 11.93 21.43
CA ARG A 17 -0.81 13.37 21.12
C ARG A 17 -1.26 13.72 19.69
N LEU A 18 -1.30 12.73 18.79
CA LEU A 18 -1.70 12.87 17.38
C LEU A 18 -3.15 12.43 17.13
N THR A 19 -3.90 12.04 18.16
CA THR A 19 -5.29 11.56 18.02
C THR A 19 -6.19 12.62 17.37
N ALA A 20 -6.07 13.88 17.80
CA ALA A 20 -6.87 14.99 17.29
C ALA A 20 -6.33 15.60 15.99
N THR A 21 -5.15 15.18 15.52
CA THR A 21 -4.55 15.72 14.30
C THR A 21 -5.39 15.30 13.08
N PRO A 22 -5.85 16.24 12.24
CA PRO A 22 -6.62 15.90 11.06
C PRO A 22 -5.85 14.97 10.12
N ILE A 23 -6.49 13.88 9.74
CA ILE A 23 -5.99 12.89 8.79
C ILE A 23 -6.74 13.04 7.48
N LEU A 24 -5.99 13.12 6.38
CA LEU A 24 -6.52 13.02 5.03
C LEU A 24 -6.03 11.72 4.39
N ALA A 25 -6.94 10.95 3.83
CA ALA A 25 -6.68 9.63 3.26
C ALA A 25 -7.09 9.57 1.78
N THR A 26 -6.29 8.88 0.96
CA THR A 26 -6.57 8.67 -0.48
C THR A 26 -7.65 7.62 -0.78
N SER A 27 -8.13 6.91 0.24
CA SER A 27 -9.21 5.94 0.09
C SER A 27 -9.95 5.69 1.39
N HIS A 28 -11.18 5.17 1.27
CA HIS A 28 -11.99 4.74 2.41
C HIS A 28 -11.27 3.69 3.28
N ALA A 29 -10.59 2.72 2.66
CA ALA A 29 -9.89 1.66 3.38
C ALA A 29 -8.74 2.20 4.25
N ILE A 30 -8.03 3.23 3.78
CA ILE A 30 -6.97 3.90 4.56
C ILE A 30 -7.59 4.69 5.72
N ALA A 31 -8.70 5.38 5.49
CA ALA A 31 -9.40 6.10 6.55
C ALA A 31 -9.90 5.16 7.66
N GLN A 32 -10.50 4.02 7.29
CA GLN A 32 -10.92 3.01 8.26
C GLN A 32 -9.72 2.46 9.06
N ALA A 33 -8.58 2.22 8.41
CA ALA A 33 -7.37 1.82 9.11
C ALA A 33 -6.89 2.90 10.11
N ALA A 34 -6.92 4.18 9.74
CA ALA A 34 -6.52 5.27 10.61
C ALA A 34 -7.44 5.43 11.83
N LEU A 35 -8.77 5.30 11.62
CA LEU A 35 -9.76 5.28 12.69
C LEU A 35 -9.52 4.10 13.65
N ALA A 36 -9.24 2.91 13.11
CA ALA A 36 -8.99 1.71 13.90
C ALA A 36 -7.73 1.82 14.79
N VAL A 37 -6.75 2.63 14.39
CA VAL A 37 -5.53 2.91 15.18
C VAL A 37 -5.75 4.04 16.21
N GLY A 38 -6.91 4.70 16.19
CA GLY A 38 -7.32 5.67 17.21
C GLY A 38 -7.15 7.13 16.81
N HIS A 39 -7.10 7.45 15.52
CA HIS A 39 -7.33 8.83 15.07
C HIS A 39 -8.82 9.18 15.14
N SER A 40 -9.15 10.38 15.61
CA SER A 40 -10.56 10.81 15.76
C SER A 40 -11.08 11.63 14.58
N THR A 41 -10.18 12.27 13.83
CA THR A 41 -10.53 13.24 12.79
C THR A 41 -9.97 12.78 11.45
N VAL A 42 -10.76 12.02 10.69
CA VAL A 42 -10.32 11.39 9.44
C VAL A 42 -11.27 11.73 8.30
N THR A 43 -10.73 12.37 7.26
CA THR A 43 -11.44 12.65 6.00
C THR A 43 -10.80 11.82 4.89
N HIS A 44 -11.61 11.29 3.97
CA HIS A 44 -11.12 10.62 2.79
C HIS A 44 -11.78 11.16 1.54
N ILE A 45 -11.09 10.99 0.43
CA ILE A 45 -11.66 11.16 -0.90
C ILE A 45 -11.44 9.89 -1.70
N ALA A 46 -12.45 9.49 -2.46
CA ALA A 46 -12.30 8.45 -3.47
C ALA A 46 -11.82 9.12 -4.76
N GLY A 47 -10.78 8.56 -5.39
CA GLY A 47 -10.30 9.05 -6.69
C GLY A 47 -8.79 9.09 -6.79
N ALA A 48 -8.31 9.73 -7.85
CA ALA A 48 -6.88 9.91 -8.10
C ALA A 48 -6.25 10.89 -7.10
N GLU A 49 -4.92 10.87 -6.99
CA GLU A 49 -4.15 11.76 -6.10
C GLU A 49 -4.48 13.25 -6.33
N ALA A 50 -4.88 13.66 -7.54
CA ALA A 50 -5.33 15.02 -7.85
C ALA A 50 -6.55 15.47 -7.02
N ALA A 51 -7.51 14.58 -6.79
CA ALA A 51 -8.69 14.90 -5.99
C ALA A 51 -8.31 15.18 -4.53
N LEU A 52 -7.28 14.51 -4.02
CA LEU A 52 -6.75 14.77 -2.68
C LEU A 52 -6.09 16.15 -2.59
N VAL A 53 -5.37 16.59 -3.63
CA VAL A 53 -4.79 17.95 -3.67
C VAL A 53 -5.89 19.01 -3.62
N GLU A 54 -7.00 18.81 -4.35
CA GLU A 54 -8.17 19.69 -4.29
C GLU A 54 -8.81 19.70 -2.90
N LEU A 55 -9.02 18.53 -2.29
CA LEU A 55 -9.58 18.43 -0.95
C LEU A 55 -8.71 19.19 0.06
N ILE A 56 -7.37 19.03 -0.01
CA ILE A 56 -6.42 19.75 0.83
C ILE A 56 -6.59 21.26 0.65
N GLY A 57 -6.71 21.74 -0.59
CA GLY A 57 -6.98 23.14 -0.93
C GLY A 57 -8.22 23.73 -0.26
N HIS A 58 -9.27 22.92 -0.13
CA HIS A 58 -10.54 23.36 0.47
C HIS A 58 -10.55 23.32 2.00
N VAL A 59 -9.83 22.36 2.60
CA VAL A 59 -9.89 22.10 4.05
C VAL A 59 -8.70 22.68 4.83
N ILE A 60 -7.60 22.99 4.17
CA ILE A 60 -6.37 23.50 4.78
C ILE A 60 -5.90 24.73 4.01
N GLY A 61 -5.78 25.85 4.72
CA GLY A 61 -5.29 27.10 4.13
C GLY A 61 -3.85 27.00 3.61
N PRO A 62 -3.46 27.85 2.63
CA PRO A 62 -2.11 27.87 2.07
C PRO A 62 -1.05 28.16 3.15
N GLY A 63 0.18 27.69 2.94
CA GLY A 63 1.27 27.82 3.91
C GLY A 63 1.25 26.83 5.07
N ALA A 64 0.19 26.01 5.20
CA ALA A 64 0.14 24.99 6.22
C ALA A 64 1.21 23.91 6.03
N ARG A 65 1.72 23.38 7.14
CA ARG A 65 2.63 22.24 7.14
C ARG A 65 1.88 20.93 6.98
N ILE A 66 2.28 20.14 5.99
CA ILE A 66 1.69 18.84 5.66
C ILE A 66 2.73 17.74 5.88
N LEU A 67 2.49 16.88 6.86
CA LEU A 67 3.23 15.63 7.00
C LEU A 67 2.62 14.56 6.08
N LEU A 68 3.38 14.16 5.05
CA LEU A 68 3.01 13.13 4.09
C LEU A 68 3.70 11.81 4.45
N LEU A 69 2.90 10.82 4.86
CA LEU A 69 3.36 9.51 5.33
C LEU A 69 3.27 8.49 4.19
N CYS A 70 4.42 8.02 3.72
CA CYS A 70 4.52 7.23 2.50
C CYS A 70 5.57 6.12 2.57
N GLY A 71 5.69 5.36 1.49
CA GLY A 71 6.76 4.35 1.34
C GLY A 71 8.05 4.99 0.84
N GLN A 72 9.20 4.40 1.14
CA GLN A 72 10.51 4.94 0.73
C GLN A 72 10.65 5.15 -0.79
N ARG A 73 9.93 4.38 -1.60
CA ARG A 73 9.98 4.42 -3.08
C ARG A 73 8.67 4.88 -3.72
N SER A 74 7.78 5.53 -2.96
CA SER A 74 6.55 6.08 -3.55
C SER A 74 6.85 7.28 -4.45
N SER A 75 6.00 7.50 -5.46
CA SER A 75 6.03 8.71 -6.30
C SER A 75 6.10 9.99 -5.45
N ASN A 76 6.87 10.97 -5.93
CA ASN A 76 6.92 12.31 -5.34
C ASN A 76 5.79 13.24 -5.79
N TRP A 77 5.03 12.84 -6.82
CA TRP A 77 4.00 13.64 -7.47
C TRP A 77 3.08 14.38 -6.50
N LEU A 78 2.42 13.69 -5.55
CA LEU A 78 1.53 14.34 -4.59
C LEU A 78 2.24 15.38 -3.72
N GLY A 79 3.50 15.15 -3.38
CA GLY A 79 4.28 16.09 -2.57
C GLY A 79 4.62 17.34 -3.38
N ASP A 80 5.10 17.13 -4.62
CA ASP A 80 5.47 18.20 -5.53
C ASP A 80 4.26 19.10 -5.83
N GLN A 81 3.10 18.49 -6.15
CA GLN A 81 1.85 19.22 -6.40
C GLN A 81 1.37 20.06 -5.20
N LEU A 82 1.64 19.62 -3.96
CA LEU A 82 1.29 20.36 -2.76
C LEU A 82 2.29 21.49 -2.50
N THR A 83 3.58 21.24 -2.70
CA THR A 83 4.61 22.29 -2.61
C THR A 83 4.36 23.41 -3.64
N ASP A 84 3.99 23.05 -4.86
CA ASP A 84 3.64 24.00 -5.93
C ASP A 84 2.42 24.87 -5.58
N ARG A 85 1.55 24.41 -4.67
CA ARG A 85 0.42 25.18 -4.11
C ARG A 85 0.78 25.99 -2.87
N GLY A 86 2.06 26.03 -2.49
CA GLY A 86 2.56 26.83 -1.37
C GLY A 86 2.39 26.17 0.00
N TYR A 87 2.24 24.84 0.07
CA TYR A 87 2.27 24.11 1.34
C TYR A 87 3.70 23.75 1.75
N ASP A 88 3.99 23.73 3.06
CA ASP A 88 5.26 23.18 3.58
C ASP A 88 5.13 21.66 3.75
N VAL A 89 5.56 20.91 2.74
CA VAL A 89 5.41 19.45 2.70
C VAL A 89 6.61 18.75 3.29
N VAL A 90 6.41 18.05 4.41
CA VAL A 90 7.39 17.14 5.00
C VAL A 90 7.04 15.72 4.60
N ARG A 91 7.91 15.07 3.82
CA ARG A 91 7.79 13.64 3.52
C ARG A 91 8.47 12.80 4.58
N GLN A 92 7.73 11.84 5.13
CA GLN A 92 8.27 10.86 6.05
C GLN A 92 7.99 9.45 5.51
N ALA A 93 9.05 8.79 5.06
CA ALA A 93 8.99 7.38 4.69
C ALA A 93 8.87 6.53 5.95
N VAL A 94 7.75 5.82 6.10
CA VAL A 94 7.46 4.99 7.29
C VAL A 94 7.56 3.49 7.01
N TYR A 95 7.68 3.11 5.73
CA TYR A 95 7.90 1.72 5.35
C TYR A 95 8.76 1.62 4.10
N LYS A 96 9.42 0.46 3.94
CA LYS A 96 10.20 0.12 2.76
C LYS A 96 9.65 -1.17 2.15
N PRO A 97 9.15 -1.16 0.90
CA PRO A 97 8.85 -2.39 0.19
C PRO A 97 10.14 -3.20 0.02
N VAL A 98 10.15 -4.43 0.55
CA VAL A 98 11.28 -5.36 0.39
C VAL A 98 10.86 -6.45 -0.60
N PRO A 99 11.71 -6.80 -1.57
CA PRO A 99 11.48 -7.96 -2.43
C PRO A 99 11.25 -9.22 -1.60
N MET A 100 10.27 -10.05 -2.01
CA MET A 100 10.17 -11.38 -1.43
C MET A 100 11.39 -12.20 -1.85
N PRO A 101 12.11 -12.84 -0.91
CA PRO A 101 13.25 -13.70 -1.26
C PRO A 101 12.82 -14.87 -2.16
N ASP A 102 13.66 -15.26 -3.10
CA ASP A 102 13.36 -16.32 -4.08
C ASP A 102 13.05 -17.67 -3.42
N ARG A 103 13.68 -17.96 -2.27
CA ARG A 103 13.37 -19.17 -1.47
C ARG A 103 11.90 -19.26 -1.06
N ASN A 104 11.23 -18.12 -0.86
CA ASN A 104 9.81 -18.10 -0.50
C ASN A 104 8.92 -18.34 -1.72
N LEU A 105 9.43 -18.13 -2.94
CA LEU A 105 8.75 -18.46 -4.19
C LEU A 105 8.82 -19.96 -4.49
N ALA A 106 9.77 -20.71 -3.93
CA ALA A 106 9.93 -22.14 -4.17
C ALA A 106 8.65 -22.95 -3.82
N HIS A 107 7.95 -22.59 -2.74
CA HIS A 107 6.68 -23.22 -2.38
C HIS A 107 5.56 -22.95 -3.40
N VAL A 108 5.60 -21.78 -4.05
CA VAL A 108 4.63 -21.42 -5.10
C VAL A 108 4.92 -22.23 -6.36
N VAL A 109 6.20 -22.44 -6.70
CA VAL A 109 6.61 -23.25 -7.87
C VAL A 109 6.00 -24.64 -7.83
N GLY A 110 6.07 -25.33 -6.67
CA GLY A 110 5.48 -26.67 -6.51
C GLY A 110 3.95 -26.72 -6.63
N ALA A 111 3.27 -25.57 -6.57
CA ALA A 111 1.81 -25.47 -6.72
C ALA A 111 1.39 -24.95 -8.10
N LEU A 112 2.32 -24.52 -8.97
CA LEU A 112 2.02 -23.87 -10.25
C LEU A 112 1.15 -24.72 -11.17
N GLU A 113 1.32 -26.04 -11.16
CA GLU A 113 0.52 -26.97 -11.98
C GLU A 113 -0.99 -26.91 -11.67
N ARG A 114 -1.36 -26.46 -10.47
CA ARG A 114 -2.76 -26.31 -10.03
C ARG A 114 -3.32 -24.91 -10.29
N ILE A 115 -2.48 -23.99 -10.75
CA ILE A 115 -2.83 -22.59 -10.96
C ILE A 115 -3.08 -22.39 -12.46
N GLY A 116 -4.35 -22.20 -12.83
CA GLY A 116 -4.72 -21.94 -14.23
C GLY A 116 -4.50 -20.48 -14.67
N SER A 117 -4.45 -19.54 -13.73
CA SER A 117 -4.30 -18.12 -14.06
C SER A 117 -3.58 -17.34 -12.96
N ILE A 118 -2.76 -16.36 -13.36
CA ILE A 118 -1.98 -15.49 -12.45
C ILE A 118 -2.27 -14.03 -12.79
N VAL A 119 -2.54 -13.24 -11.76
CA VAL A 119 -2.76 -11.79 -11.89
C VAL A 119 -1.45 -11.03 -11.64
N LEU A 120 -1.11 -10.12 -12.55
CA LEU A 120 0.09 -9.28 -12.48
C LEU A 120 -0.30 -7.81 -12.34
N HIS A 121 -0.09 -7.26 -11.15
CA HIS A 121 -0.47 -5.89 -10.78
C HIS A 121 0.57 -4.83 -11.14
N SER A 122 1.74 -5.22 -11.63
CA SER A 122 2.77 -4.27 -12.05
C SER A 122 3.80 -4.89 -12.97
N ARG A 123 4.46 -4.04 -13.77
CA ARG A 123 5.68 -4.39 -14.51
C ARG A 123 6.74 -5.06 -13.63
N THR A 124 7.01 -4.50 -12.46
CA THR A 124 8.02 -5.04 -11.53
C THR A 124 7.67 -6.42 -11.00
N SER A 125 6.37 -6.72 -10.83
CA SER A 125 5.92 -8.07 -10.47
C SER A 125 6.09 -9.05 -11.63
N ALA A 126 5.75 -8.63 -12.86
CA ALA A 126 5.90 -9.44 -14.07
C ALA A 126 7.38 -9.79 -14.32
N GLU A 127 8.29 -8.82 -14.24
CA GLU A 127 9.73 -9.01 -14.43
C GLU A 127 10.33 -10.06 -13.48
N ARG A 128 9.74 -10.24 -12.29
CA ARG A 128 10.16 -11.26 -11.32
C ARG A 128 9.53 -12.63 -11.55
N VAL A 129 8.25 -12.65 -11.90
CA VAL A 129 7.49 -13.90 -12.02
C VAL A 129 7.77 -14.59 -13.35
N VAL A 130 7.95 -13.85 -14.44
CA VAL A 130 8.14 -14.40 -15.80
C VAL A 130 9.32 -15.38 -15.90
N PRO A 131 10.53 -15.10 -15.33
CA PRO A 131 11.63 -16.08 -15.34
C PRO A 131 11.27 -17.40 -14.67
N ILE A 132 10.51 -17.35 -13.57
CA ILE A 132 10.09 -18.52 -12.79
C ILE A 132 9.11 -19.36 -13.61
N LEU A 133 8.11 -18.71 -14.23
CA LEU A 133 7.13 -19.39 -15.08
C LEU A 133 7.78 -20.04 -16.30
N ARG A 134 8.78 -19.37 -16.88
CA ARG A 134 9.56 -19.92 -18.00
C ARG A 134 10.33 -21.15 -17.59
N GLN A 135 11.03 -21.11 -16.45
CA GLN A 135 11.80 -22.25 -15.93
C GLN A 135 10.89 -23.43 -15.59
N ALA A 136 9.71 -23.16 -15.03
CA ALA A 136 8.71 -24.16 -14.70
C ALA A 136 7.93 -24.68 -15.94
N GLN A 137 8.19 -24.14 -17.13
CA GLN A 137 7.42 -24.42 -18.36
C GLN A 137 5.90 -24.31 -18.14
N TRP A 138 5.49 -23.37 -17.29
CA TRP A 138 4.11 -23.23 -16.87
C TRP A 138 3.21 -22.85 -18.04
N ARG A 139 1.99 -23.39 -18.03
CA ARG A 139 0.93 -23.13 -19.02
C ARG A 139 -0.30 -22.61 -18.32
N GLY A 140 -0.97 -21.63 -18.92
CA GLY A 140 -2.15 -21.00 -18.34
C GLY A 140 -2.32 -19.56 -18.84
N SER A 141 -2.98 -18.72 -18.05
CA SER A 141 -3.26 -17.34 -18.43
C SER A 141 -2.64 -16.31 -17.48
N LEU A 142 -1.99 -15.29 -18.03
CA LEU A 142 -1.52 -14.10 -17.30
C LEU A 142 -2.49 -12.94 -17.52
N TRP A 143 -2.99 -12.39 -16.42
CA TRP A 143 -3.94 -11.27 -16.41
C TRP A 143 -3.23 -10.02 -15.87
N CYS A 144 -2.84 -9.14 -16.79
CA CYS A 144 -2.03 -7.98 -16.49
C CYS A 144 -2.89 -6.73 -16.25
N ILE A 145 -2.50 -5.91 -15.26
CA ILE A 145 -3.17 -4.62 -15.00
C ILE A 145 -3.02 -3.63 -16.16
N SER A 146 -2.02 -3.79 -17.04
CA SER A 146 -1.76 -2.85 -18.12
C SER A 146 -1.03 -3.50 -19.29
N GLN A 147 -1.05 -2.81 -20.45
CA GLN A 147 -0.29 -3.22 -21.64
C GLN A 147 1.22 -3.26 -21.36
N GLN A 148 1.76 -2.31 -20.57
CA GLN A 148 3.18 -2.33 -20.20
C GLN A 148 3.55 -3.59 -19.42
N THR A 149 2.67 -4.04 -18.52
CA THR A 149 2.88 -5.27 -17.76
C THR A 149 2.80 -6.51 -18.66
N ARG A 150 1.86 -6.53 -19.61
CA ARG A 150 1.75 -7.58 -20.65
C ARG A 150 3.01 -7.68 -21.50
N HIS A 151 3.61 -6.55 -21.89
CA HIS A 151 4.84 -6.56 -22.69
C HIS A 151 6.00 -7.29 -22.00
N CYS A 152 6.09 -7.23 -20.67
CA CYS A 152 7.09 -7.97 -19.90
C CYS A 152 6.91 -9.50 -19.97
N CYS A 153 5.73 -9.98 -20.40
CA CYS A 153 5.38 -11.38 -20.45
C CYS A 153 5.51 -12.00 -21.86
N TYR A 154 5.98 -11.23 -22.85
CA TYR A 154 6.14 -11.74 -24.21
C TYR A 154 7.11 -12.93 -24.28
N GLY A 155 6.81 -13.87 -25.18
CA GLY A 155 7.66 -15.03 -25.46
C GLY A 155 7.55 -16.16 -24.44
N LEU A 156 6.49 -16.21 -23.63
CA LEU A 156 6.16 -17.39 -22.83
C LEU A 156 5.38 -18.40 -23.69
N PRO A 157 5.93 -19.60 -23.97
CA PRO A 157 5.26 -20.58 -24.82
C PRO A 157 4.07 -21.22 -24.09
N GLY A 158 2.91 -21.30 -24.75
CA GLY A 158 1.71 -21.93 -24.17
C GLY A 158 1.07 -21.13 -23.03
N VAL A 159 1.32 -19.83 -22.98
CA VAL A 159 0.74 -18.91 -21.99
C VAL A 159 -0.06 -17.81 -22.69
N ASP A 160 -1.34 -17.69 -22.35
CA ASP A 160 -2.20 -16.62 -22.83
C ASP A 160 -1.99 -15.36 -22.00
N VAL A 161 -1.62 -14.24 -22.63
CA VAL A 161 -1.38 -12.99 -21.90
C VAL A 161 -2.41 -11.94 -22.29
N LEU A 162 -3.21 -11.53 -21.31
CA LEU A 162 -4.29 -10.56 -21.43
C LEU A 162 -3.97 -9.32 -20.60
N ALA A 163 -4.47 -8.16 -21.02
CA ALA A 163 -4.27 -6.89 -20.32
C ALA A 163 -5.59 -6.16 -20.15
N ALA A 164 -5.78 -5.55 -18.98
CA ALA A 164 -6.89 -4.63 -18.74
C ALA A 164 -6.85 -3.43 -19.69
N GLN A 165 -8.02 -2.85 -19.96
CA GLN A 165 -8.15 -1.71 -20.87
C GLN A 165 -7.48 -0.46 -20.31
N HIS A 166 -7.57 -0.27 -18.98
CA HIS A 166 -6.95 0.82 -18.27
C HIS A 166 -6.09 0.29 -17.11
N PRO A 167 -5.00 0.99 -16.73
CA PRO A 167 -4.14 0.61 -15.61
C PRO A 167 -4.81 0.89 -14.25
N SER A 168 -5.94 0.22 -13.99
CA SER A 168 -6.71 0.34 -12.75
C SER A 168 -7.18 -1.04 -12.28
N GLU A 169 -7.32 -1.18 -10.96
CA GLU A 169 -7.84 -2.41 -10.36
C GLU A 169 -9.27 -2.71 -10.83
N ALA A 170 -10.10 -1.67 -10.99
CA ALA A 170 -11.46 -1.81 -11.52
C ALA A 170 -11.48 -2.43 -12.93
N SER A 171 -10.64 -1.94 -13.84
CA SER A 171 -10.57 -2.47 -15.22
C SER A 171 -10.02 -3.90 -15.26
N LEU A 172 -9.08 -4.21 -14.36
CA LEU A 172 -8.56 -5.56 -14.19
C LEU A 172 -9.64 -6.53 -13.68
N LEU A 173 -10.41 -6.15 -12.67
CA LEU A 173 -11.51 -6.96 -12.15
C LEU A 173 -12.61 -7.16 -13.21
N GLU A 174 -12.98 -6.12 -13.95
CA GLU A 174 -13.95 -6.22 -15.05
C GLU A 174 -13.47 -7.16 -16.17
N MET A 175 -12.18 -7.16 -16.49
CA MET A 175 -11.60 -8.13 -17.41
C MET A 175 -11.74 -9.55 -16.85
N ILE A 176 -11.40 -9.77 -15.58
CA ILE A 176 -11.49 -11.09 -14.93
C ILE A 176 -12.94 -11.60 -14.91
N GLU A 177 -13.91 -10.75 -14.57
CA GLU A 177 -15.34 -11.10 -14.54
C GLU A 177 -15.85 -11.53 -15.94
N ARG A 178 -15.39 -10.87 -17.01
CA ARG A 178 -15.71 -11.26 -18.39
C ARG A 178 -15.09 -12.59 -18.82
N LEU A 179 -13.89 -12.89 -18.34
CA LEU A 179 -13.15 -14.11 -18.70
C LEU A 179 -13.61 -15.34 -17.90
N VAL A 180 -14.24 -15.13 -16.75
CA VAL A 180 -14.80 -16.18 -15.89
C VAL A 180 -16.31 -15.98 -15.71
N PRO A 181 -17.11 -16.10 -16.79
CA PRO A 181 -18.55 -15.94 -16.69
C PRO A 181 -19.13 -17.12 -15.89
N GLY A 182 -19.84 -16.82 -14.80
CA GLY A 182 -20.61 -17.83 -14.05
C GLY A 182 -20.27 -18.04 -12.57
N ARG A 183 -19.43 -17.21 -11.95
CA ARG A 183 -19.41 -17.10 -10.47
C ARG A 183 -20.19 -15.86 -10.06
N SER A 184 -21.51 -16.04 -9.88
CA SER A 184 -22.37 -14.99 -9.29
C SER A 184 -21.71 -14.46 -8.01
N ARG A 185 -21.83 -13.15 -7.78
CA ARG A 185 -21.33 -12.45 -6.57
C ARG A 185 -22.01 -12.94 -5.27
N ASP A 186 -22.91 -13.91 -5.35
CA ASP A 186 -23.81 -14.29 -4.25
C ASP A 186 -23.31 -15.38 -3.29
N THR A 187 -22.08 -15.89 -3.41
CA THR A 187 -21.57 -16.86 -2.40
C THR A 187 -20.07 -16.82 -2.14
N ILE A 188 -19.39 -15.74 -2.51
CA ILE A 188 -18.07 -15.39 -1.94
C ILE A 188 -18.27 -14.17 -1.02
N GLY A 189 -19.31 -14.26 -0.19
CA GLY A 189 -19.56 -13.29 0.86
C GLY A 189 -18.38 -13.28 1.82
N GLN A 190 -17.81 -12.09 2.05
CA GLN A 190 -17.46 -11.50 3.34
C GLN A 190 -16.63 -12.30 4.38
N ARG A 191 -16.23 -13.55 4.12
CA ARG A 191 -15.57 -14.44 5.10
C ARG A 191 -14.09 -14.66 4.84
N HIS A 192 -13.59 -14.52 3.61
CA HIS A 192 -12.18 -14.82 3.33
C HIS A 192 -11.23 -13.62 3.44
N ASN A 193 -11.64 -12.40 3.06
CA ASN A 193 -10.78 -11.21 3.21
C ASN A 193 -10.83 -10.61 4.63
N THR A 194 -11.97 -10.72 5.33
CA THR A 194 -12.04 -10.36 6.75
C THR A 194 -11.28 -11.39 7.60
N GLY A 195 -11.31 -12.67 7.21
CA GLY A 195 -10.58 -13.74 7.88
C GLY A 195 -9.07 -13.54 7.83
N LEU A 196 -8.49 -13.27 6.65
CA LEU A 196 -7.04 -13.06 6.50
C LEU A 196 -6.57 -11.74 7.15
N LEU A 197 -7.36 -10.66 7.05
CA LEU A 197 -7.06 -9.40 7.75
C LEU A 197 -7.22 -9.54 9.27
N ALA A 198 -8.24 -10.23 9.76
CA ALA A 198 -8.45 -10.48 11.19
C ALA A 198 -7.43 -11.46 11.77
N THR A 199 -7.03 -12.53 11.06
CA THR A 199 -5.94 -13.41 11.53
C THR A 199 -4.58 -12.76 11.46
N THR A 200 -4.35 -11.85 10.51
CA THR A 200 -3.09 -11.06 10.49
C THR A 200 -3.09 -10.02 11.61
N LEU A 201 -4.24 -9.42 11.93
CA LEU A 201 -4.40 -8.52 13.09
C LEU A 201 -4.31 -9.27 14.43
N GLN A 202 -4.87 -10.49 14.55
CA GLN A 202 -4.80 -11.32 15.75
C GLN A 202 -3.44 -12.01 15.93
N ARG A 203 -2.75 -12.42 14.85
CA ARG A 203 -1.37 -12.93 14.94
C ARG A 203 -0.35 -11.83 15.22
N ALA A 204 -0.58 -10.59 14.79
CA ALA A 204 0.24 -9.45 15.21
C ALA A 204 -0.02 -9.04 16.67
N ALA A 205 -1.22 -9.31 17.21
CA ALA A 205 -1.54 -9.09 18.62
C ALA A 205 -1.08 -10.22 19.55
N ALA A 206 -0.98 -11.46 19.04
CA ALA A 206 -0.60 -12.65 19.83
C ALA A 206 0.87 -13.07 19.64
N GLY A 207 1.53 -12.68 18.56
CA GLY A 207 2.96 -12.81 18.37
C GLY A 207 3.63 -11.49 18.73
N GLY A 208 4.15 -11.40 19.95
CA GLY A 208 5.01 -10.31 20.37
C GLY A 208 6.23 -10.22 19.47
N ALA A 209 6.10 -9.51 18.35
CA ALA A 209 7.23 -8.93 17.67
C ALA A 209 7.74 -7.86 18.61
N GLN A 210 8.73 -8.22 19.42
CA GLN A 210 9.46 -7.31 20.28
C GLN A 210 9.85 -6.10 19.43
N ASN A 211 9.20 -4.99 19.74
CA ASN A 211 9.34 -3.75 19.03
C ASN A 211 10.71 -3.21 19.41
N ASP A 212 11.76 -3.47 18.62
CA ASP A 212 13.07 -2.85 18.80
C ASP A 212 13.06 -1.32 18.55
N ASN A 213 11.87 -0.74 18.36
CA ASN A 213 11.59 0.70 18.36
C ASN A 213 10.83 1.13 19.62
N GLY A 214 11.11 0.52 20.78
CA GLY A 214 10.86 1.16 22.09
C GLY A 214 11.56 2.53 22.14
N PRO A 215 11.09 3.47 22.99
CA PRO A 215 11.51 4.85 22.90
C PRO A 215 13.02 4.94 23.11
N PHE A 216 13.74 5.38 22.09
CA PHE A 216 15.02 6.02 22.31
C PHE A 216 14.70 7.21 23.22
N SER A 217 15.08 7.11 24.49
CA SER A 217 15.01 8.21 25.44
C SER A 217 15.92 9.31 24.90
N TRP A 218 15.35 10.23 24.14
CA TRP A 218 16.00 11.49 23.84
C TRP A 218 16.01 12.29 25.14
N LEU A 219 17.12 12.18 25.88
CA LEU A 219 17.49 13.15 26.90
C LEU A 219 18.10 14.34 26.14
N PRO A 220 17.60 15.58 26.35
CA PRO A 220 18.35 16.75 25.90
C PRO A 220 19.73 16.74 26.60
N PRO A 221 20.79 17.25 25.96
CA PRO A 221 22.05 17.48 26.66
C PRO A 221 21.81 18.44 27.83
N ASP A 222 22.14 17.99 29.04
CA ASP A 222 22.27 18.83 30.23
C ASP A 222 23.46 19.77 30.03
N ASP A 223 23.20 20.95 29.47
CA ASP A 223 24.06 22.12 29.57
C ASP A 223 23.14 23.34 29.76
N ASP A 224 22.63 23.50 30.98
CA ASP A 224 22.07 24.77 31.45
C ASP A 224 23.16 25.53 32.23
N PRO A 225 23.82 26.55 31.63
CA PRO A 225 24.86 27.32 32.29
C PRO A 225 24.34 28.28 33.38
N TYR A 226 23.06 28.22 33.79
CA TYR A 226 22.46 29.17 34.74
C TYR A 226 21.90 28.57 36.04
N ARG A 227 22.29 27.36 36.45
CA ARG A 227 21.83 26.82 37.75
C ARG A 227 22.60 27.45 38.93
N PRO A 228 21.96 28.22 39.84
CA PRO A 228 22.64 28.73 41.03
C PRO A 228 22.86 27.63 42.06
N ALA A 229 24.02 27.64 42.71
CA ALA A 229 24.40 26.67 43.74
C ALA A 229 23.50 26.78 44.97
N SER A 230 22.95 25.65 45.42
CA SER A 230 22.33 25.45 46.74
C SER A 230 22.92 24.20 47.37
#